data_AF-A0A7C8E555-F1
#
_entry.id   AF-A0A7C8E555-F1
#
_cell.length_a   1.000
_cell.length_b   1.000
_cell.length_c   1.000
_cell.angle_alpha   90.00
_cell.angle_beta   90.00
_cell.angle_gamma   90.00
#
_symmetry.space_group_name_H-M   'P 1'
#
loop_
_entity.id
_entity.type
_entity.pdbx_description
1 polymer ?
#
loop_
_entity_poly.entity_id
_entity_poly.type
_entity_poly.pdbx_seq_one_letter_code
_entity_poly.pdbx_strand_id
1 'polypeptide(L)'
;RVRYASAGQSAASHPSSKRVNKPPKKPALSTYRVRKGDSLWKIANRFNITTKEIQALNGLHNSRLSIGQVLVISKPSAAYSVIKTEMYRVRKGDSPYIIAQKHQMDLAEFLRMNRLTPRSTIFPGQTLSVKPR
;
A
#
# COMPACT_ATOMS: atom_id res chain seq x y z
N ARG A 1 -37.33 -2.95 46.55
CA ARG A 1 -37.99 -3.00 45.23
C ARG A 1 -37.64 -1.70 44.50
N VAL A 2 -37.32 -1.75 43.19
CA VAL A 2 -37.01 -0.59 42.30
C VAL A 2 -35.60 0.00 42.53
N ARG A 3 -34.70 0.31 41.59
CA ARG A 3 -34.52 0.14 40.12
C ARG A 3 -33.02 0.28 39.80
N TYR A 4 -32.68 -0.17 38.59
CA TYR A 4 -31.39 -0.18 37.90
C TYR A 4 -30.59 1.14 37.93
N ALA A 5 -29.27 1.00 38.15
CA ALA A 5 -28.27 2.05 37.98
C ALA A 5 -27.46 1.82 36.69
N SER A 6 -27.15 2.94 36.06
CA SER A 6 -26.38 3.17 34.84
C SER A 6 -24.89 2.83 34.98
N ALA A 7 -24.30 2.25 33.92
CA ALA A 7 -22.90 2.41 33.47
C ALA A 7 -22.80 1.63 32.15
N GLY A 8 -22.09 2.00 31.08
CA GLY A 8 -20.99 2.93 30.88
C GLY A 8 -20.21 2.34 29.69
N GLN A 9 -19.92 3.15 28.67
CA GLN A 9 -19.03 2.74 27.58
C GLN A 9 -17.61 2.55 28.12
N SER A 10 -16.89 1.49 27.72
CA SER A 10 -15.43 1.54 27.49
C SER A 10 -14.86 0.24 26.89
N ALA A 11 -14.29 0.41 25.70
CA ALA A 11 -12.99 -0.04 25.21
C ALA A 11 -12.41 -1.44 25.54
N ALA A 12 -11.96 -2.06 24.44
CA ALA A 12 -10.72 -2.84 24.27
C ALA A 12 -10.65 -4.26 24.83
N SER A 13 -10.56 -5.23 23.91
CA SER A 13 -9.54 -6.30 23.98
C SER A 13 -9.27 -6.88 22.58
N HIS A 14 -8.13 -6.54 22.00
CA HIS A 14 -7.47 -7.38 20.99
C HIS A 14 -6.77 -8.54 21.72
N PRO A 15 -6.88 -9.79 21.24
CA PRO A 15 -5.86 -10.79 21.49
C PRO A 15 -4.98 -11.01 20.26
N SER A 16 -3.69 -11.01 20.53
CA SER A 16 -2.55 -11.08 19.63
C SER A 16 -2.32 -12.46 18.99
N SER A 17 -1.81 -12.41 17.75
CA SER A 17 -0.79 -13.29 17.16
C SER A 17 -1.01 -14.81 17.09
N LYS A 18 -1.25 -15.31 15.87
CA LYS A 18 -0.52 -16.47 15.34
C LYS A 18 0.25 -16.05 14.09
N ARG A 19 1.56 -15.86 14.28
CA ARG A 19 2.54 -15.64 13.21
C ARG A 19 2.68 -16.93 12.41
N VAL A 20 2.33 -16.90 11.13
CA VAL A 20 2.76 -17.94 10.18
C VAL A 20 3.75 -17.28 9.25
N ASN A 21 5.04 -17.60 9.43
CA ASN A 21 6.11 -17.16 8.53
C ASN A 21 5.93 -17.86 7.18
N LYS A 22 5.50 -17.11 6.16
CA LYS A 22 5.53 -17.53 4.75
C LYS A 22 6.63 -16.73 4.05
N PRO A 23 7.51 -17.35 3.23
CA PRO A 23 8.61 -16.65 2.58
C PRO A 23 8.09 -15.50 1.70
N PRO A 24 8.82 -14.37 1.61
CA PRO A 24 8.37 -13.18 0.88
C PRO A 24 8.27 -13.50 -0.61
N LYS A 25 7.03 -13.77 -1.05
CA LYS A 25 6.71 -13.98 -2.46
C LYS A 25 6.80 -12.63 -3.15
N LYS A 26 7.60 -12.56 -4.22
CA LYS A 26 7.81 -11.40 -5.10
C LYS A 26 6.51 -10.59 -5.27
N PRO A 27 6.55 -9.24 -5.26
CA PRO A 27 5.35 -8.41 -5.39
C PRO A 27 4.80 -8.52 -6.82
N ALA A 28 4.05 -9.58 -7.08
CA ALA A 28 3.19 -9.69 -8.25
C ALA A 28 1.85 -9.02 -7.95
N LEU A 29 1.29 -8.34 -8.95
CA LEU A 29 -0.13 -8.00 -8.96
C LEU A 29 -0.91 -9.30 -8.69
N SER A 30 -1.49 -9.41 -7.50
CA SER A 30 -2.33 -10.57 -7.20
C SER A 30 -3.73 -10.24 -7.68
N THR A 31 -4.24 -11.05 -8.60
CA THR A 31 -5.61 -11.00 -9.07
C THR A 31 -6.39 -12.20 -8.55
N TYR A 32 -7.69 -12.03 -8.37
CA TYR A 32 -8.59 -13.07 -7.90
C TYR A 32 -9.84 -13.12 -8.78
N ARG A 33 -10.18 -14.31 -9.27
CA ARG A 33 -11.42 -14.53 -10.02
C ARG A 33 -12.55 -14.91 -9.07
N VAL A 34 -13.58 -14.07 -9.01
CA VAL A 34 -14.77 -14.25 -8.17
C VAL A 34 -15.47 -15.56 -8.52
N ARG A 35 -15.83 -16.33 -7.48
CA ARG A 35 -16.55 -17.60 -7.58
C ARG A 35 -17.96 -17.48 -7.00
N LYS A 36 -18.82 -18.45 -7.32
CA LYS A 36 -20.17 -18.53 -6.75
C LYS A 36 -20.10 -18.57 -5.22
N GLY A 37 -20.83 -17.67 -4.56
CA GLY A 37 -20.88 -17.58 -3.09
C GLY A 37 -19.80 -16.71 -2.44
N ASP A 38 -18.91 -16.10 -3.24
CA ASP A 38 -17.96 -15.10 -2.76
C ASP A 38 -18.65 -13.78 -2.41
N SER A 39 -18.06 -13.09 -1.44
CA SER A 39 -18.39 -11.71 -1.13
C SER A 39 -17.11 -10.91 -0.99
N LEU A 40 -17.21 -9.59 -1.14
CA LEU A 40 -16.07 -8.69 -0.99
C LEU A 40 -15.39 -8.87 0.37
N TRP A 41 -16.16 -9.10 1.44
CA TRP A 41 -15.66 -9.36 2.78
C TRP A 41 -14.92 -10.70 2.90
N LYS A 42 -15.45 -11.79 2.33
CA LYS A 42 -14.78 -13.11 2.36
C LYS A 42 -13.45 -13.08 1.58
N ILE A 43 -13.43 -12.37 0.46
CA ILE A 43 -12.22 -12.17 -0.36
C ILE A 43 -11.22 -11.31 0.40
N ALA A 44 -11.66 -10.18 0.95
CA ALA A 44 -10.85 -9.28 1.77
C ALA A 44 -10.16 -10.02 2.93
N ASN A 45 -10.91 -10.80 3.71
CA ASN A 45 -10.36 -11.60 4.81
C ASN A 45 -9.37 -12.66 4.33
N ARG A 46 -9.67 -13.34 3.22
CA ARG A 46 -8.78 -14.37 2.64
C ARG A 46 -7.41 -13.80 2.28
N PHE A 47 -7.39 -12.57 1.78
CA PHE A 47 -6.18 -11.90 1.31
C PHE A 47 -5.61 -10.89 2.32
N ASN A 48 -6.21 -10.80 3.51
CA ASN A 48 -5.82 -9.88 4.57
C ASN A 48 -5.72 -8.41 4.12
N ILE A 49 -6.72 -7.98 3.34
CA ILE A 49 -6.93 -6.61 2.86
C ILE A 49 -8.32 -6.14 3.28
N THR A 50 -8.63 -4.87 3.13
CA THR A 50 -9.97 -4.33 3.40
C THR A 50 -10.85 -4.35 2.14
N THR A 51 -12.16 -4.38 2.36
CA THR A 51 -13.15 -4.24 1.28
C THR A 51 -13.00 -2.91 0.53
N LYS A 52 -12.70 -1.83 1.25
CA LYS A 52 -12.45 -0.50 0.70
C LYS A 52 -11.22 -0.47 -0.21
N GLU A 53 -10.16 -1.19 0.16
CA GLU A 53 -8.98 -1.31 -0.70
C GLU A 53 -9.31 -2.07 -1.98
N ILE A 54 -10.02 -3.21 -1.91
CA ILE A 54 -10.46 -3.92 -3.12
C ILE A 54 -11.31 -3.00 -4.00
N GLN A 55 -12.22 -2.23 -3.42
CA GLN A 55 -13.04 -1.26 -4.14
C GLN A 55 -12.20 -0.21 -4.86
N ALA A 56 -11.27 0.43 -4.14
CA ALA A 56 -10.38 1.44 -4.70
C ALA A 56 -9.46 0.87 -5.79
N LEU A 57 -8.99 -0.37 -5.65
CA LEU A 57 -8.16 -1.05 -6.65
C LEU A 57 -8.89 -1.38 -7.94
N ASN A 58 -10.21 -1.59 -7.87
CA ASN A 58 -11.02 -2.08 -8.98
C ASN A 58 -12.09 -1.07 -9.45
N GLY A 59 -12.08 0.16 -8.93
CA GLY A 59 -13.07 1.18 -9.24
C GLY A 59 -14.51 0.79 -8.85
N LEU A 60 -14.69 -0.04 -7.82
CA LEU A 60 -16.02 -0.50 -7.42
C LEU A 60 -16.65 0.51 -6.46
N HIS A 61 -17.85 0.99 -6.78
CA HIS A 61 -18.63 1.89 -5.92
C HIS A 61 -19.51 1.15 -4.91
N ASN A 62 -19.61 -0.18 -5.01
CA ASN A 62 -20.42 -1.01 -4.13
C ASN A 62 -19.77 -2.38 -3.93
N SER A 63 -20.44 -3.26 -3.17
CA SER A 63 -19.95 -4.61 -2.85
C SER A 63 -20.50 -5.70 -3.78
N ARG A 64 -21.17 -5.33 -4.89
CA ARG A 64 -21.72 -6.30 -5.83
C ARG A 64 -20.59 -6.88 -6.67
N LEU A 65 -20.51 -8.21 -6.68
CA LEU A 65 -19.52 -8.97 -7.43
C LEU A 65 -20.22 -9.88 -8.43
N SER A 66 -19.69 -9.94 -9.64
CA SER A 66 -20.16 -10.87 -10.67
C SER A 66 -19.31 -12.13 -10.67
N ILE A 67 -19.94 -13.30 -10.81
CA ILE A 67 -19.19 -14.56 -10.93
C ILE A 67 -18.29 -14.48 -12.16
N GLY A 68 -17.02 -14.86 -12.01
CA GLY A 68 -16.03 -14.79 -13.06
C GLY A 68 -15.33 -13.43 -13.21
N GLN A 69 -15.77 -12.40 -12.47
CA GLN A 69 -15.11 -11.10 -12.41
C GLN A 69 -13.68 -11.25 -11.85
N VAL A 70 -12.72 -10.59 -12.47
CA VAL A 70 -11.33 -10.55 -11.98
C VAL A 70 -11.14 -9.29 -11.14
N LEU A 71 -10.71 -9.47 -9.90
CA LEU A 71 -10.41 -8.40 -8.96
C LEU A 71 -8.90 -8.32 -8.73
N VAL A 72 -8.35 -7.11 -8.82
CA VAL A 72 -7.03 -6.77 -8.29
C VAL A 72 -7.13 -6.74 -6.76
N ILE A 73 -6.50 -7.70 -6.08
CA ILE A 73 -6.55 -7.86 -4.63
C ILE A 73 -5.27 -7.36 -3.95
N SER A 74 -4.21 -7.13 -4.70
CA SER A 74 -3.06 -6.40 -4.20
C SER A 74 -2.41 -5.63 -5.33
N LYS A 75 -2.04 -4.38 -5.07
CA LYS A 75 -0.94 -3.77 -5.81
C LYS A 75 0.33 -4.55 -5.50
N PRO A 76 1.35 -4.55 -6.39
CA PRO A 76 2.68 -4.96 -5.98
C PRO A 76 2.99 -4.18 -4.71
N SER A 77 3.15 -4.93 -3.62
CA SER A 77 3.42 -4.35 -2.31
C SER A 77 4.71 -3.55 -2.44
N ALA A 78 4.60 -2.23 -2.40
CA ALA A 78 5.72 -1.36 -2.07
C ALA A 78 6.07 -1.45 -0.57
N ALA A 79 5.59 -2.50 0.13
CA ALA A 79 5.93 -2.78 1.50
C ALA A 79 7.13 -3.75 1.50
N TYR A 80 8.29 -3.18 1.83
CA TYR A 80 9.43 -3.83 2.48
C TYR A 80 10.31 -4.76 1.63
N SER A 81 10.94 -4.22 0.59
CA SER A 81 12.40 -4.18 0.75
C SER A 81 12.64 -3.13 1.84
N VAL A 82 13.49 -3.40 2.83
CA VAL A 82 14.27 -2.28 3.37
C VAL A 82 15.00 -1.76 2.14
N ILE A 83 14.38 -0.85 1.39
CA ILE A 83 15.05 -0.05 0.39
C ILE A 83 15.94 0.78 1.27
N LYS A 84 17.13 0.24 1.53
CA LYS A 84 18.26 1.00 2.01
C LYS A 84 18.20 2.28 1.18
N THR A 85 18.19 3.42 1.84
CA THR A 85 18.17 4.70 1.15
C THR A 85 19.55 5.29 1.26
N GLU A 86 20.07 5.79 0.15
CA GLU A 86 21.26 6.64 0.14
C GLU A 86 20.81 8.10 0.04
N MET A 87 21.54 9.00 0.68
CA MET A 87 21.29 10.44 0.57
C MET A 87 22.02 10.98 -0.66
N TYR A 88 21.25 11.49 -1.62
CA TYR A 88 21.79 12.17 -2.80
C TYR A 88 21.65 13.68 -2.65
N ARG A 89 22.72 14.41 -2.95
CA ARG A 89 22.72 15.88 -2.99
C ARG A 89 22.57 16.35 -4.44
N VAL A 90 21.47 17.05 -4.72
CA VAL A 90 21.14 17.60 -6.05
C VAL A 90 22.26 18.52 -6.55
N ARG A 91 22.69 18.32 -7.80
CA ARG A 91 23.73 19.11 -8.48
C ARG A 91 23.11 20.09 -9.48
N LYS A 92 23.89 21.08 -9.91
CA LYS A 92 23.46 22.02 -10.96
C LYS A 92 23.19 21.24 -12.25
N GLY A 93 21.97 21.39 -12.79
CA GLY A 93 21.51 20.69 -14.00
C GLY A 93 20.81 19.35 -13.75
N ASP A 94 20.69 18.91 -12.50
CA ASP A 94 19.92 17.70 -12.17
C ASP A 94 18.41 17.92 -12.33
N SER A 95 17.71 16.86 -12.75
CA SER A 95 16.25 16.78 -12.73
C SER A 95 15.81 15.53 -11.95
N PRO A 96 14.57 15.51 -11.40
CA PRO A 96 14.02 14.32 -10.75
C PRO A 96 14.10 13.06 -11.61
N TYR A 97 13.91 13.20 -12.92
CA TYR A 97 14.00 12.10 -13.88
C TYR A 97 15.42 11.55 -14.01
N ILE A 98 16.42 12.42 -14.19
CA ILE A 98 17.82 12.00 -14.35
C ILE A 98 18.32 11.33 -13.06
N ILE A 99 17.96 11.87 -11.89
CA ILE A 99 18.36 11.28 -10.60
C ILE A 99 17.71 9.91 -10.41
N ALA A 100 16.40 9.79 -10.66
CA ALA A 100 15.69 8.51 -10.53
C ALA A 100 16.31 7.43 -11.43
N GLN A 101 16.52 7.73 -12.72
CA GLN A 101 17.12 6.80 -13.67
C GLN A 101 18.54 6.39 -13.27
N LYS A 102 19.36 7.35 -12.79
CA LYS A 102 20.74 7.12 -12.32
C LYS A 102 20.82 6.15 -11.13
N HIS A 103 19.75 6.02 -10.38
CA HIS A 103 19.59 5.13 -9.22
C HIS A 103 18.64 3.96 -9.49
N GLN A 104 18.35 3.67 -10.77
CA GLN A 104 17.47 2.57 -11.19
C GLN A 104 16.08 2.63 -10.53
N MET A 105 15.57 3.86 -10.35
CA MET A 105 14.25 4.13 -9.80
C MET A 105 13.31 4.60 -10.91
N ASP A 106 12.04 4.24 -10.77
CA ASP A 106 10.98 4.89 -11.54
C ASP A 106 10.79 6.34 -11.03
N LEU A 107 10.44 7.26 -11.94
CA LEU A 107 10.23 8.67 -11.58
C LEU A 107 9.12 8.82 -10.52
N ALA A 108 8.00 8.12 -10.68
CA ALA A 108 6.89 8.22 -9.73
C ALA A 108 7.29 7.64 -8.36
N GLU A 109 8.09 6.58 -8.35
CA GLU A 109 8.65 6.03 -7.11
C GLU A 109 9.59 7.02 -6.41
N PHE A 110 10.51 7.65 -7.14
CA PHE A 110 11.42 8.67 -6.64
C PHE A 110 10.69 9.88 -6.06
N LEU A 111 9.68 10.39 -6.78
CA LEU A 111 8.88 11.52 -6.31
C LEU A 111 8.13 11.17 -5.03
N ARG A 112 7.47 10.01 -4.98
CA ARG A 112 6.74 9.54 -3.79
C ARG A 112 7.66 9.37 -2.58
N MET A 113 8.86 8.81 -2.77
CA MET A 113 9.86 8.62 -1.71
C MET A 113 10.27 9.95 -1.08
N ASN A 114 10.41 10.99 -1.90
CA ASN A 114 10.87 12.31 -1.49
C ASN A 114 9.72 13.28 -1.18
N ARG A 115 8.47 12.81 -1.14
CA ARG A 115 7.27 13.63 -0.95
C ARG A 115 7.18 14.78 -1.96
N LEU A 116 7.68 14.54 -3.17
CA LEU A 116 7.63 15.46 -4.31
C LEU A 116 6.45 15.11 -5.22
N THR A 117 6.04 16.09 -6.01
CA THR A 117 5.06 15.95 -7.08
C THR A 117 5.75 16.16 -8.43
N PRO A 118 5.13 15.79 -9.57
CA PRO A 118 5.68 16.10 -10.90
C PRO A 118 5.86 17.60 -11.17
N ARG A 119 5.21 18.48 -10.38
CA ARG A 119 5.35 19.94 -10.45
C ARG A 119 6.36 20.49 -9.44
N SER A 120 6.95 19.64 -8.60
CA SER A 120 7.89 20.09 -7.58
C SER A 120 9.24 20.42 -8.22
N THR A 121 9.73 21.62 -7.92
CA THR A 121 11.09 22.04 -8.30
C THR A 121 12.08 21.54 -7.26
N ILE A 122 13.18 20.95 -7.72
CA ILE A 122 14.34 20.63 -6.87
C ILE A 122 15.46 21.63 -7.10
N PHE A 123 16.25 21.93 -6.06
CA PHE A 123 17.31 22.93 -6.13
C PHE A 123 18.70 22.33 -5.88
N PRO A 124 19.77 22.84 -6.51
CA PRO A 124 21.13 22.44 -6.19
C PRO A 124 21.40 22.55 -4.68
N GLY A 125 21.98 21.49 -4.11
CA GLY A 125 22.25 21.37 -2.69
C GLY A 125 21.15 20.71 -1.87
N GLN A 126 19.93 20.55 -2.41
CA GLN A 126 18.84 19.79 -1.78
C GLN A 126 19.24 18.32 -1.60
N THR A 127 18.85 17.72 -0.48
CA THR A 127 19.08 16.31 -0.19
C THR A 127 17.83 15.49 -0.46
N LEU A 128 17.98 14.37 -1.16
CA LEU A 128 16.91 13.47 -1.56
C LEU A 128 17.30 12.03 -1.21
N SER A 129 16.32 11.23 -0.81
CA SER A 129 16.46 9.79 -0.62
C SER A 129 16.37 9.09 -1.97
N VAL A 130 17.37 8.27 -2.27
CA VAL A 130 17.45 7.43 -3.48
C VAL A 130 17.72 5.97 -3.10
N LYS A 131 17.51 5.04 -4.04
CA LYS A 131 17.99 3.67 -3.90
C LYS A 131 19.53 3.64 -4.04
N PRO A 132 20.25 2.90 -3.18
CA PRO A 132 21.65 2.58 -3.38
C PRO A 132 21.75 1.74 -4.64
N ARG A 133 22.89 1.88 -5.30
CA ARG A 133 23.22 1.10 -6.48
C ARG A 133 23.58 -0.33 -6.13
#